data_AF-A0A4Q2XC17-F1
#
_entry.id   AF-A0A4Q2XC17-F1
#
_cell.length_a   1.000
_cell.length_b   1.000
_cell.length_c   1.000
_cell.angle_alpha   90.00
_cell.angle_beta   90.00
_cell.angle_gamma   90.00
#
_symmetry.space_group_name_H-M   'P 1'
#
loop_
_entity.id
_entity.type
_entity.pdbx_description
1 polymer ?
#
loop_
_entity_poly.entity_id
_entity_poly.type
_entity_poly.pdbx_seq_one_letter_code
_entity_poly.pdbx_strand_id
1 'polypeptide(L)'
;MLNHLCYLGQSTMVLRQKGLSLAKTTPFGLAVAYQNSGWNILRDQVSGLETDTSRAMNIYLMTDAADRRPLLAMGEPDQPIDLSIRLDGYSWESPAVTALLRKFNGVSLDCAQSRRLGAGAWLDDWGDNRSPASDGELVRAATGTLRDCDWVEVEIRSNSHRNVVRFAPSFIDSEGGVLRVADRSCRHVVYADVEAPDFRMARISQGQVRIFRESDAA
;
A
#
# COMPACT_ATOMS: atom_id res chain seq x y z
N MET A 1 5.77 -6.67 -16.77
CA MET A 1 5.77 -7.33 -15.44
C MET A 1 4.33 -7.49 -14.94
N LEU A 2 3.60 -6.40 -14.65
CA LEU A 2 2.30 -6.41 -13.94
C LEU A 2 1.30 -7.51 -14.37
N ASN A 3 1.16 -7.79 -15.68
CA ASN A 3 0.29 -8.87 -16.16
C ASN A 3 0.69 -10.29 -15.71
N HIS A 4 1.90 -10.50 -15.18
CA HIS A 4 2.26 -11.78 -14.56
C HIS A 4 1.69 -11.95 -13.15
N LEU A 5 1.29 -10.85 -12.50
CA LEU A 5 0.70 -10.92 -11.16
C LEU A 5 -0.60 -11.73 -11.16
N CYS A 6 -1.33 -11.78 -12.28
CA CYS A 6 -2.57 -12.55 -12.39
C CYS A 6 -2.38 -14.07 -12.22
N TYR A 7 -1.17 -14.57 -12.43
CA TYR A 7 -0.84 -15.99 -12.22
C TYR A 7 -0.51 -16.31 -10.75
N LEU A 8 -0.39 -15.29 -9.90
CA LEU A 8 0.04 -15.48 -8.51
C LEU A 8 -1.14 -15.86 -7.60
N GLY A 9 -2.38 -15.82 -8.07
CA GLY A 9 -3.54 -16.10 -7.23
C GLY A 9 -3.76 -14.99 -6.20
N GLN A 10 -4.17 -15.33 -4.98
CA GLN A 10 -4.32 -14.34 -3.91
C GLN A 10 -2.96 -13.94 -3.34
N SER A 11 -2.79 -12.66 -3.05
CA SER A 11 -1.58 -12.09 -2.46
C SER A 11 -1.94 -10.86 -1.64
N THR A 12 -1.03 -10.47 -0.74
CA THR A 12 -1.19 -9.26 0.06
C THR A 12 -0.47 -8.11 -0.60
N MET A 13 -1.24 -7.17 -1.15
CA MET A 13 -0.75 -5.91 -1.70
C MET A 13 -0.69 -4.86 -0.60
N VAL A 14 0.44 -4.20 -0.46
CA VAL A 14 0.65 -3.08 0.47
C VAL A 14 1.01 -1.85 -0.34
N LEU A 15 0.17 -0.82 -0.26
CA LEU A 15 0.46 0.51 -0.81
C LEU A 15 0.75 1.49 0.32
N ARG A 16 1.67 2.40 0.06
CA ARG A 16 2.09 3.41 1.02
C ARG A 16 2.13 4.78 0.39
N GLN A 17 1.73 5.74 1.20
CA GLN A 17 2.12 7.13 1.10
C GLN A 17 2.58 7.55 2.50
N LYS A 18 3.34 8.65 2.62
CA LYS A 18 3.76 9.14 3.94
C LYS A 18 2.53 9.26 4.87
N GLY A 19 2.59 8.75 6.10
CA GLY A 19 1.46 8.82 7.05
C GLY A 19 0.18 8.06 6.68
N LEU A 20 0.08 7.34 5.55
CA LEU A 20 -1.08 6.50 5.25
C LEU A 20 -0.65 5.24 4.48
N SER A 21 -1.05 4.07 4.96
CA SER A 21 -0.82 2.80 4.28
C SER A 21 -2.08 1.95 4.22
N LEU A 22 -2.15 1.12 3.18
CA LEU A 22 -3.20 0.14 2.96
C LEU A 22 -2.55 -1.21 2.68
N ALA A 23 -2.87 -2.21 3.50
CA ALA A 23 -2.68 -3.61 3.17
C ALA A 23 -4.00 -4.21 2.73
N LYS A 24 -3.99 -4.90 1.58
CA LYS A 24 -5.17 -5.53 0.99
C LYS A 24 -4.82 -6.92 0.47
N THR A 25 -5.58 -7.93 0.89
CA THR A 25 -5.56 -9.26 0.27
C THR A 25 -6.40 -9.22 -1.00
N THR A 26 -5.76 -9.46 -2.15
CA THR A 26 -6.42 -9.40 -3.45
C THR A 26 -5.82 -10.39 -4.44
N PRO A 27 -6.63 -10.96 -5.35
CA PRO A 27 -6.09 -11.45 -6.61
C PRO A 27 -5.72 -10.28 -7.52
N PHE A 28 -4.92 -10.57 -8.55
CA PHE A 28 -4.60 -9.63 -9.62
C PHE A 28 -5.23 -10.08 -10.93
N GLY A 29 -5.68 -9.11 -11.72
CA GLY A 29 -6.21 -9.30 -13.06
C GLY A 29 -5.20 -8.90 -14.14
N LEU A 30 -5.69 -8.80 -15.37
CA LEU A 30 -4.92 -8.22 -16.46
C LEU A 30 -4.93 -6.69 -16.32
N ALA A 31 -3.74 -6.09 -16.30
CA ALA A 31 -3.58 -4.66 -16.35
C ALA A 31 -3.78 -4.18 -17.79
N VAL A 32 -4.72 -3.26 -17.97
CA VAL A 32 -5.07 -2.67 -19.27
C VAL A 32 -4.57 -1.24 -19.31
N ALA A 33 -3.98 -0.84 -20.43
CA ALA A 33 -3.52 0.53 -20.64
C ALA A 33 -4.71 1.47 -20.80
N TYR A 34 -4.65 2.62 -20.12
CA TYR A 34 -5.58 3.72 -20.22
C TYR A 34 -4.78 5.01 -20.35
N GLN A 35 -5.09 5.82 -21.36
CA GLN A 35 -4.53 7.17 -21.47
C GLN A 35 -5.49 8.14 -20.79
N ASN A 36 -5.00 8.79 -19.73
CA ASN A 36 -5.71 9.86 -19.06
C ASN A 36 -4.73 10.95 -18.67
N SER A 37 -5.04 12.20 -19.01
CA SER A 37 -4.39 13.39 -18.42
C SER A 37 -2.86 13.35 -18.33
N GLY A 38 -2.16 12.83 -19.35
CA GLY A 38 -0.69 12.81 -19.40
C GLY A 38 -0.01 11.63 -18.68
N TRP A 39 -0.77 10.75 -18.01
CA TRP A 39 -0.25 9.50 -17.46
C TRP A 39 -0.44 8.35 -18.45
N ASN A 40 0.57 7.49 -18.56
CA ASN A 40 0.43 6.20 -19.24
C ASN A 40 0.04 5.16 -18.19
N ILE A 41 -1.25 5.09 -17.86
CA ILE A 41 -1.74 4.29 -16.73
C ILE A 41 -1.94 2.84 -17.17
N LEU A 42 -1.38 1.91 -16.42
CA LEU A 42 -1.84 0.52 -16.41
C LEU A 42 -2.79 0.32 -15.23
N ARG A 43 -3.99 -0.18 -15.50
CA ARG A 43 -4.99 -0.45 -14.46
C ARG A 43 -5.39 -1.91 -14.43
N ASP A 44 -5.23 -2.53 -13.27
CA ASP A 44 -5.83 -3.81 -12.95
C ASP A 44 -7.18 -3.59 -12.25
N GLN A 45 -8.28 -3.96 -12.92
CA GLN A 45 -9.63 -3.80 -12.40
C GLN A 45 -9.95 -4.72 -11.21
N VAL A 46 -9.21 -5.82 -11.05
CA VAL A 46 -9.45 -6.79 -9.98
C VAL A 46 -8.86 -6.31 -8.67
N SER A 47 -7.56 -5.96 -8.66
CA SER A 47 -6.91 -5.40 -7.48
C SER A 47 -7.27 -3.93 -7.23
N GLY A 48 -7.63 -3.21 -8.29
CA GLY A 48 -7.79 -1.76 -8.31
C GLY A 48 -6.46 -1.01 -8.40
N LEU A 49 -5.34 -1.70 -8.65
CA LEU A 49 -4.03 -1.09 -8.77
C LEU A 49 -3.94 -0.30 -10.07
N GLU A 50 -3.62 0.98 -9.95
CA GLU A 50 -3.24 1.86 -11.05
C GLU A 50 -1.74 2.15 -10.93
N THR A 51 -1.01 2.07 -12.05
CA THR A 51 0.43 2.30 -12.12
C THR A 51 0.77 3.23 -13.28
N ASP A 52 1.50 4.31 -13.01
CA ASP A 52 2.02 5.21 -14.04
C ASP A 52 3.27 4.63 -14.68
N THR A 53 3.16 4.27 -15.95
CA THR A 53 4.29 3.73 -16.72
C THR A 53 5.09 4.80 -17.44
N SER A 54 4.72 6.08 -17.30
CA SER A 54 5.52 7.20 -17.81
C SER A 54 6.79 7.44 -16.96
N ARG A 55 6.82 6.91 -15.74
CA ARG A 55 7.91 7.08 -14.78
C ARG A 55 8.84 5.87 -14.77
N ALA A 56 10.11 6.13 -14.48
CA ALA A 56 11.07 5.05 -14.25
C ALA A 56 10.73 4.36 -12.92
N MET A 57 10.58 3.03 -12.96
CA MET A 57 10.32 2.21 -11.78
C MET A 57 11.36 1.11 -11.69
N ASN A 58 11.86 0.89 -10.48
CA ASN A 58 12.61 -0.30 -10.14
C ASN A 58 11.67 -1.36 -9.58
N ILE A 59 11.95 -2.62 -9.92
CA ILE A 59 11.24 -3.77 -9.39
C ILE A 59 12.25 -4.63 -8.65
N TYR A 60 11.95 -4.94 -7.41
CA TYR A 60 12.77 -5.74 -6.54
C TYR A 60 12.03 -7.01 -6.18
N LEU A 61 12.77 -8.11 -6.08
CA LEU A 61 12.28 -9.33 -5.44
C LEU A 61 13.10 -9.55 -4.18
N MET A 62 12.43 -9.54 -3.04
CA MET A 62 13.07 -9.52 -1.74
C MET A 62 12.41 -10.49 -0.76
N THR A 63 13.06 -10.67 0.38
CA THR A 63 12.57 -11.53 1.46
C THR A 63 11.82 -10.70 2.49
N ASP A 64 10.59 -11.11 2.80
CA ASP A 64 9.86 -10.56 3.94
C ASP A 64 10.61 -10.85 5.24
N ALA A 65 10.75 -9.83 6.10
CA ALA A 65 11.56 -9.97 7.31
C ALA A 65 10.92 -10.88 8.37
N ALA A 66 9.58 -10.93 8.41
CA ALA A 66 8.85 -11.65 9.45
C ALA A 66 8.78 -13.15 9.15
N ASP A 67 8.49 -13.53 7.91
CA ASP A 67 8.22 -14.93 7.55
C ASP A 67 9.06 -15.46 6.38
N ARG A 68 10.00 -14.66 5.88
CA ARG A 68 10.88 -14.99 4.76
C ARG A 68 10.17 -15.32 3.46
N ARG A 69 8.90 -14.94 3.31
CA ARG A 69 8.17 -15.10 2.04
C ARG A 69 8.75 -14.20 0.96
N PRO A 70 8.65 -14.61 -0.33
CA PRO A 70 9.04 -13.74 -1.41
C PRO A 70 8.07 -12.55 -1.50
N LEU A 71 8.65 -11.37 -1.68
CA LEU A 71 7.97 -10.09 -1.75
C LEU A 71 8.43 -9.37 -3.03
N LEU A 72 7.49 -9.02 -3.89
CA LEU A 72 7.74 -8.10 -4.99
C LEU A 72 7.57 -6.67 -4.48
N ALA A 73 8.57 -5.83 -4.67
CA ALA A 73 8.51 -4.43 -4.29
C ALA A 73 8.77 -3.53 -5.50
N MET A 74 8.10 -2.40 -5.55
CA MET A 74 8.18 -1.42 -6.64
C MET A 74 8.30 -0.02 -6.07
N GLY A 75 9.04 0.82 -6.76
CA GLY A 75 9.25 2.23 -6.40
C GLY A 75 10.12 2.94 -7.43
N GLU A 76 10.12 4.27 -7.38
CA GLU A 76 11.04 5.08 -8.20
C GLU A 76 12.50 4.88 -7.75
N PRO A 77 13.48 5.03 -8.65
CA PRO A 77 14.89 5.04 -8.28
C PRO A 77 15.18 6.05 -7.16
N ASP A 78 15.95 5.62 -6.16
CA ASP A 78 16.36 6.43 -5.00
C ASP A 78 15.22 6.96 -4.11
N GLN A 79 13.98 6.51 -4.35
CA GLN A 79 12.83 6.81 -3.52
C GLN A 79 12.47 5.62 -2.62
N PRO A 80 11.78 5.86 -1.49
CA PRO A 80 11.17 4.78 -0.71
C PRO A 80 10.21 3.95 -1.56
N ILE A 81 10.13 2.66 -1.26
CA ILE A 81 9.18 1.75 -1.89
C ILE A 81 7.75 2.11 -1.48
N ASP A 82 6.89 2.31 -2.48
CA ASP A 82 5.50 2.75 -2.33
C ASP A 82 4.50 1.60 -2.59
N LEU A 83 4.94 0.52 -3.23
CA LEU A 83 4.16 -0.68 -3.49
C LEU A 83 4.95 -1.94 -3.14
N SER A 84 4.33 -2.84 -2.38
CA SER A 84 4.84 -4.19 -2.13
C SER A 84 3.72 -5.23 -2.30
N ILE A 85 4.08 -6.43 -2.73
CA ILE A 85 3.17 -7.54 -2.96
C ILE A 85 3.80 -8.79 -2.34
N ARG A 86 3.23 -9.26 -1.24
CA ARG A 86 3.65 -10.50 -0.58
C ARG A 86 3.04 -11.69 -1.29
N LEU A 87 3.89 -12.64 -1.66
CA LEU A 87 3.49 -13.84 -2.39
C LEU A 87 3.14 -14.96 -1.40
N ASP A 88 2.03 -14.78 -0.69
CA ASP A 88 1.61 -15.60 0.46
C ASP A 88 1.61 -17.12 0.18
N GLY A 89 1.23 -17.51 -1.04
CA GLY A 89 1.16 -18.91 -1.48
C GLY A 89 2.48 -19.50 -1.97
N TYR A 90 3.58 -18.74 -1.98
CA TYR A 90 4.83 -19.16 -2.65
C TYR A 90 6.01 -19.22 -1.67
N SER A 91 6.92 -20.14 -1.97
CA SER A 91 8.27 -20.15 -1.43
C SER A 91 9.25 -19.63 -2.48
N TRP A 92 10.47 -19.29 -2.05
CA TRP A 92 11.56 -18.92 -2.95
C TRP A 92 11.90 -19.98 -3.99
N GLU A 93 11.74 -21.25 -3.63
CA GLU A 93 11.99 -22.40 -4.49
C GLU A 93 10.84 -22.69 -5.46
N SER A 94 9.72 -21.97 -5.34
CA SER A 94 8.56 -22.24 -6.19
C SER A 94 8.87 -21.99 -7.68
N PRO A 95 8.28 -22.78 -8.59
CA PRO A 95 8.43 -22.59 -10.03
C PRO A 95 8.03 -21.18 -10.50
N ALA A 96 7.02 -20.57 -9.86
CA ALA A 96 6.58 -19.22 -10.19
C ALA A 96 7.65 -18.16 -9.88
N VAL A 97 8.23 -18.20 -8.68
CA VAL A 97 9.25 -17.24 -8.25
C VAL A 97 10.54 -17.41 -9.04
N THR A 98 10.96 -18.65 -9.27
CA THR A 98 12.14 -18.94 -10.10
C THR A 98 11.94 -18.52 -11.56
N ALA A 99 10.75 -18.69 -12.12
CA ALA A 99 10.41 -18.20 -13.46
C ALA A 99 10.44 -16.67 -13.55
N LEU A 100 9.96 -15.96 -12.52
CA LEU A 100 10.05 -14.50 -12.43
C LEU A 100 11.52 -14.05 -12.45
N LEU A 101 12.36 -14.63 -11.58
CA LEU A 101 13.79 -14.30 -11.50
C LEU A 101 14.51 -14.50 -12.84
N ARG A 102 14.27 -15.64 -13.50
CA ARG A 102 14.87 -15.94 -14.81
C ARG A 102 14.39 -14.99 -15.90
N LYS A 103 13.11 -14.62 -15.89
CA LYS A 103 12.51 -13.79 -16.95
C LYS A 103 13.00 -12.35 -16.94
N PHE A 104 13.27 -11.80 -15.76
CA PHE A 104 13.61 -10.39 -15.60
C PHE A 104 15.10 -10.12 -15.39
N ASN A 105 15.97 -11.13 -15.56
CA ASN A 105 17.43 -11.02 -15.41
C ASN A 105 17.81 -10.30 -14.10
N GLY A 106 17.24 -10.75 -12.99
CA GLY A 106 17.40 -10.07 -11.70
C GLY A 106 18.88 -9.91 -11.30
N VAL A 107 19.24 -8.71 -10.85
CA VAL A 107 20.56 -8.42 -10.28
C VAL A 107 20.43 -8.48 -8.75
N SER A 108 21.40 -9.12 -8.09
CA SER A 108 21.42 -9.17 -6.63
C SER A 108 21.73 -7.80 -6.05
N LEU A 109 20.93 -7.38 -5.08
CA LEU A 109 21.20 -6.19 -4.26
C LEU A 109 22.30 -6.51 -3.24
N ASP A 110 23.12 -5.52 -2.92
CA ASP A 110 24.02 -5.64 -1.76
C ASP A 110 23.22 -5.57 -0.44
N CYS A 111 23.83 -6.02 0.66
CA CYS A 111 23.18 -6.08 1.97
C CYS A 111 22.80 -4.69 2.53
N ALA A 112 23.48 -3.61 2.12
CA ALA A 112 23.17 -2.26 2.57
C ALA A 112 21.98 -1.67 1.79
N GLN A 113 21.92 -1.89 0.48
CA GLN A 113 20.80 -1.57 -0.39
C GLN A 113 19.56 -2.38 0.03
N SER A 114 19.69 -3.69 0.24
CA SER A 114 18.57 -4.53 0.68
C SER A 114 18.03 -4.14 2.06
N ARG A 115 18.86 -3.57 2.96
CA ARG A 115 18.40 -3.06 4.27
C ARG A 115 17.71 -1.72 4.16
N ARG A 116 18.26 -0.79 3.36
CA ARG A 116 17.60 0.50 3.03
C ARG A 116 16.24 0.26 2.37
N LEU A 117 16.22 -0.70 1.46
CA LEU A 117 15.04 -1.19 0.78
C LEU A 117 14.37 -2.34 1.56
N GLY A 118 14.56 -2.57 2.86
CA GLY A 118 14.09 -3.81 3.50
C GLY A 118 12.69 -3.74 4.12
N ALA A 119 11.81 -4.72 3.83
CA ALA A 119 10.47 -4.83 4.41
C ALA A 119 10.37 -4.78 5.94
N GLY A 120 11.41 -5.23 6.64
CA GLY A 120 11.50 -5.16 8.11
C GLY A 120 11.79 -3.76 8.66
N ALA A 121 12.51 -2.90 7.93
CA ALA A 121 12.64 -1.49 8.32
C ALA A 121 11.30 -0.76 8.15
N TRP A 122 10.49 -1.18 7.18
CA TRP A 122 9.31 -0.44 6.73
C TRP A 122 8.09 -0.51 7.67
N LEU A 123 7.91 -1.56 8.47
CA LEU A 123 6.80 -1.60 9.44
C LEU A 123 7.06 -0.73 10.67
N ASP A 124 8.35 -0.55 11.01
CA ASP A 124 8.79 0.22 12.17
C ASP A 124 9.05 1.70 11.83
N ASP A 125 9.49 2.01 10.60
CA ASP A 125 9.73 3.38 10.13
C ASP A 125 8.44 4.04 9.62
N TRP A 126 7.68 4.63 10.55
CA TRP A 126 6.72 5.70 10.24
C TRP A 126 7.40 7.08 10.14
N GLY A 127 8.74 7.09 10.19
CA GLY A 127 9.58 8.27 10.29
C GLY A 127 9.63 8.83 11.71
N ASP A 128 10.76 9.43 12.07
CA ASP A 128 10.97 10.14 13.34
C ASP A 128 10.07 11.36 13.56
N ASN A 129 9.13 11.62 12.64
CA ASN A 129 8.16 12.71 12.73
C ASN A 129 6.90 12.27 13.49
N ARG A 130 7.05 11.48 14.56
CA ARG A 130 5.97 11.39 15.54
C ARG A 130 5.83 12.77 16.14
N SER A 131 4.80 13.50 15.73
CA SER A 131 4.43 14.74 16.40
C SER A 131 4.35 14.48 17.91
N PRO A 132 4.84 15.39 18.76
CA PRO A 132 4.68 15.25 20.20
C PRO A 132 3.21 15.02 20.47
N ALA A 133 2.91 13.97 21.26
CA ALA A 133 1.56 13.47 21.52
C ALA A 133 0.57 14.63 21.63
N SER A 134 -0.30 14.81 20.63
CA SER A 134 -1.39 15.76 20.75
C SER A 134 -2.38 15.24 21.79
N ASP A 135 -3.30 16.09 22.24
CA ASP A 135 -4.35 15.77 23.25
C ASP A 135 -5.34 14.66 22.83
N GLY A 136 -5.02 13.88 21.78
CA GLY A 136 -5.79 12.74 21.29
C GLY A 136 -7.17 13.15 20.77
N GLU A 137 -7.43 14.44 20.61
CA GLU A 137 -8.73 14.95 20.18
C GLU A 137 -9.00 14.57 18.71
N LEU A 138 -8.01 14.75 17.84
CA LEU A 138 -8.09 14.36 16.42
C LEU A 138 -8.33 12.86 16.27
N VAL A 139 -7.59 12.04 17.02
CA VAL A 139 -7.73 10.58 17.01
C VAL A 139 -9.11 10.16 17.51
N ARG A 140 -9.61 10.77 18.60
CA ARG A 140 -10.96 10.50 19.13
C ARG A 140 -12.05 10.90 18.14
N ALA A 141 -11.94 12.06 17.50
CA ALA A 141 -12.88 12.53 16.50
C ALA A 141 -12.91 11.63 15.25
N ALA A 142 -11.73 11.24 14.75
CA ALA A 142 -11.59 10.29 13.64
C ALA A 142 -12.19 8.92 13.99
N THR A 143 -11.89 8.41 15.18
CA THR A 143 -12.42 7.13 15.68
C THR A 143 -13.95 7.15 15.79
N GLY A 144 -14.51 8.23 16.35
CA GLY A 144 -15.97 8.39 16.43
C GLY A 144 -16.61 8.40 15.04
N THR A 145 -16.05 9.18 14.12
CA THR A 145 -16.52 9.28 12.73
C THR A 145 -16.55 7.93 12.02
N LEU A 146 -15.55 7.07 12.28
CA LEU A 146 -15.46 5.74 11.66
C LEU A 146 -16.33 4.68 12.34
N ARG A 147 -16.61 4.82 13.65
CA ARG A 147 -17.56 3.94 14.35
C ARG A 147 -18.99 4.13 13.86
N ASP A 148 -19.32 5.34 13.43
CA ASP A 148 -20.65 5.70 12.93
C ASP A 148 -20.79 5.50 11.41
N CYS A 149 -19.76 5.01 10.71
CA CYS A 149 -19.83 4.78 9.26
C CYS A 149 -20.08 3.32 8.89
N ASP A 150 -20.87 3.12 7.84
CA ASP A 150 -21.11 1.81 7.23
C ASP A 150 -19.97 1.40 6.31
N TRP A 151 -19.36 2.39 5.64
CA TRP A 151 -18.28 2.18 4.67
C TRP A 151 -17.17 3.21 4.82
N VAL A 152 -15.95 2.74 4.70
CA VAL A 152 -14.77 3.57 4.50
C VAL A 152 -14.24 3.38 3.08
N GLU A 153 -14.00 4.50 2.40
CA GLU A 153 -13.19 4.56 1.19
C GLU A 153 -11.79 5.03 1.56
N VAL A 154 -10.76 4.33 1.11
CA VAL A 154 -9.37 4.74 1.30
C VAL A 154 -8.71 4.91 -0.04
N GLU A 155 -8.09 6.07 -0.24
CA GLU A 155 -7.24 6.35 -1.40
C GLU A 155 -5.78 6.46 -0.97
N ILE A 156 -4.95 5.57 -1.50
CA ILE A 156 -3.50 5.73 -1.47
C ILE A 156 -3.08 6.24 -2.84
N ARG A 157 -2.38 7.38 -2.87
CA ARG A 157 -1.79 7.95 -4.09
C ARG A 157 -0.34 8.31 -3.82
N SER A 158 0.55 7.58 -4.45
CA SER A 158 1.97 7.87 -4.55
C SER A 158 2.27 8.48 -5.92
N ASN A 159 3.54 8.78 -6.18
CA ASN A 159 3.97 9.30 -7.47
C ASN A 159 3.78 8.30 -8.62
N SER A 160 3.91 7.01 -8.35
CA SER A 160 3.87 5.95 -9.37
C SER A 160 2.65 5.05 -9.28
N HIS A 161 2.00 4.98 -8.11
CA HIS A 161 0.90 4.05 -7.86
C HIS A 161 -0.31 4.73 -7.24
N ARG A 162 -1.49 4.24 -7.60
CA ARG A 162 -2.75 4.65 -6.99
C ARG A 162 -3.64 3.45 -6.73
N ASN A 163 -4.34 3.46 -5.60
CA ASN A 163 -5.38 2.48 -5.29
C ASN A 163 -6.51 3.15 -4.52
N VAL A 164 -7.75 2.81 -4.89
CA VAL A 164 -8.94 3.19 -4.13
C VAL A 164 -9.65 1.91 -3.72
N VAL A 165 -9.91 1.78 -2.43
CA VAL A 165 -10.63 0.63 -1.88
C VAL A 165 -11.80 1.08 -1.03
N ARG A 166 -12.86 0.27 -1.01
CA ARG A 166 -14.03 0.47 -0.14
C ARG A 166 -14.28 -0.79 0.66
N PHE A 167 -14.47 -0.64 1.97
CA PHE A 167 -14.80 -1.76 2.85
C PHE A 167 -15.60 -1.28 4.06
N ALA A 168 -16.32 -2.19 4.71
CA ALA A 168 -17.01 -1.92 5.96
C ALA A 168 -16.03 -2.06 7.13
N PRO A 169 -15.76 -1.00 7.92
CA PRO A 169 -14.87 -1.10 9.06
C PRO A 169 -15.51 -1.98 10.14
N SER A 170 -14.72 -2.86 10.74
CA SER A 170 -15.15 -3.73 11.84
C SER A 170 -14.25 -3.62 13.06
N PHE A 171 -12.98 -3.27 12.86
CA PHE A 171 -12.00 -3.06 13.91
C PHE A 171 -11.41 -1.67 13.74
N ILE A 172 -11.45 -0.88 14.81
CA ILE A 172 -10.90 0.47 14.86
C ILE A 172 -10.13 0.57 16.17
N ASP A 173 -8.84 0.80 16.06
CA ASP A 173 -7.90 0.97 17.17
C ASP A 173 -7.00 2.17 16.89
N SER A 174 -6.31 2.67 17.92
CA SER A 174 -5.36 3.77 17.80
C SER A 174 -4.20 3.62 18.77
N GLU A 175 -3.00 3.91 18.30
CA GLU A 175 -1.79 4.00 19.13
C GLU A 175 -1.11 5.35 18.89
N GLY A 176 -1.20 6.25 19.88
CA GLY A 176 -0.80 7.65 19.70
C GLY A 176 -1.62 8.33 18.59
N GLY A 177 -0.95 9.06 17.69
CA GLY A 177 -1.56 9.69 16.53
C GLY A 177 -1.91 8.73 15.38
N VAL A 178 -1.65 7.42 15.51
CA VAL A 178 -1.88 6.46 14.43
C VAL A 178 -3.18 5.70 14.66
N LEU A 179 -4.10 5.85 13.72
CA LEU A 179 -5.35 5.11 13.61
C LEU A 179 -5.15 3.83 12.80
N ARG A 180 -5.74 2.73 13.27
CA ARG A 180 -5.75 1.41 12.64
C ARG A 180 -7.18 1.01 12.34
N VAL A 181 -7.49 0.73 11.08
CA VAL A 181 -8.84 0.36 10.64
C VAL A 181 -8.76 -0.94 9.84
N ALA A 182 -9.60 -1.91 10.18
CA ALA A 182 -9.68 -3.15 9.43
C ALA A 182 -11.12 -3.62 9.20
N ASP A 183 -11.32 -4.37 8.11
CA ASP A 183 -12.58 -5.09 7.90
C ASP A 183 -12.66 -6.34 8.78
N ARG A 184 -13.85 -6.94 8.87
CA ARG A 184 -14.09 -8.14 9.71
C ARG A 184 -13.21 -9.33 9.32
N SER A 185 -12.80 -9.40 8.06
CA SER A 185 -11.99 -10.50 7.51
C SER A 185 -10.49 -10.24 7.59
N CYS A 186 -10.06 -9.08 8.10
CA CYS A 186 -8.70 -8.57 8.04
C CYS A 186 -8.09 -8.57 6.63
N ARG A 187 -8.93 -8.54 5.58
CA ARG A 187 -8.45 -8.47 4.18
C ARG A 187 -8.12 -7.05 3.77
N HIS A 188 -8.61 -6.06 4.52
CA HIS A 188 -8.26 -4.66 4.37
C HIS A 188 -7.79 -4.17 5.73
N VAL A 189 -6.57 -3.63 5.78
CA VAL A 189 -5.99 -3.02 6.97
C VAL A 189 -5.39 -1.69 6.56
N VAL A 190 -5.77 -0.64 7.26
CA VAL A 190 -5.35 0.73 7.01
C VAL A 190 -4.67 1.25 8.26
N TYR A 191 -3.51 1.87 8.06
CA TYR A 191 -2.80 2.61 9.09
C TYR A 191 -2.70 4.05 8.65
N ALA A 192 -3.23 4.96 9.47
CA ALA A 192 -3.32 6.38 9.16
C ALA A 192 -2.77 7.20 10.31
N ASP A 193 -1.73 7.98 10.06
CA ASP A 193 -1.31 9.05 10.96
C ASP A 193 -2.31 10.21 10.80
N VAL A 194 -3.19 10.37 11.80
CA VAL A 194 -4.24 11.40 11.76
C VAL A 194 -3.70 12.78 12.09
N GLU A 195 -2.48 12.87 12.60
CA GLU A 195 -1.80 14.11 12.94
C GLU A 195 -0.94 14.62 11.79
N ALA A 196 -0.78 13.84 10.72
CA ALA A 196 -0.10 14.30 9.52
C ALA A 196 -0.82 15.52 8.93
N PRO A 197 -0.10 16.61 8.56
CA PRO A 197 -0.71 17.90 8.20
C PRO A 197 -1.62 17.86 6.97
N ASP A 198 -1.43 16.87 6.11
CA ASP A 198 -2.16 16.61 4.88
C ASP A 198 -3.09 15.39 4.98
N PHE A 199 -3.22 14.79 6.17
CA PHE A 199 -4.25 13.81 6.45
C PHE A 199 -5.62 14.45 6.31
N ARG A 200 -6.53 13.78 5.61
CA ARG A 200 -7.91 14.21 5.44
C ARG A 200 -8.86 13.05 5.68
N MET A 201 -9.93 13.35 6.40
CA MET A 201 -11.09 12.49 6.54
C MET A 201 -12.34 13.30 6.16
N ALA A 202 -13.09 12.83 5.16
CA ALA A 202 -14.26 13.54 4.67
C ALA A 202 -15.47 12.62 4.58
N ARG A 203 -16.63 13.08 5.05
CA ARG A 203 -17.90 12.37 4.84
C ARG A 203 -18.36 12.59 3.39
N ILE A 204 -18.45 11.52 2.60
CA ILE A 204 -18.86 11.59 1.19
C ILE A 204 -20.39 11.50 1.07
N SER A 205 -21.01 10.67 1.91
CA SER A 205 -22.46 10.52 2.01
C SER A 205 -22.84 10.01 3.40
N GLN A 206 -24.14 9.82 3.67
CA GLN A 206 -24.60 9.25 4.93
C GLN A 206 -24.00 7.85 5.10
N GLY A 207 -23.31 7.62 6.22
CA GLY A 207 -22.63 6.36 6.51
C GLY A 207 -21.36 6.11 5.70
N GLN A 208 -20.86 7.05 4.88
CA GLN A 208 -19.65 6.84 4.07
C GLN A 208 -18.59 7.89 4.35
N VAL A 209 -17.38 7.42 4.65
CA VAL A 209 -16.22 8.25 4.99
C VAL A 209 -15.08 7.96 4.03
N ARG A 210 -14.39 8.99 3.56
CA ARG A 210 -13.14 8.90 2.80
C ARG A 210 -11.96 9.18 3.70
N ILE A 211 -10.92 8.36 3.62
CA ILE A 211 -9.59 8.64 4.15
C ILE A 211 -8.65 8.82 2.98
N PHE A 212 -7.96 9.95 2.93
CA PHE A 212 -7.00 10.27 1.89
C PHE A 212 -5.95 11.25 2.42
N ARG A 213 -4.91 11.48 1.62
CA ARG A 213 -4.01 12.61 1.83
C ARG A 213 -4.19 13.61 0.71
N GLU A 214 -4.27 14.88 1.07
CA GLU A 214 -4.24 15.96 0.10
C GLU A 214 -2.82 16.03 -0.44
N SER A 215 -2.60 15.56 -1.67
CA SER A 215 -1.27 15.65 -2.25
C SER A 215 -0.95 17.11 -2.52
N ASP A 216 0.24 17.56 -2.14
CA ASP A 216 0.82 18.77 -2.71
C ASP A 216 0.71 18.63 -4.23
N ALA A 217 0.07 19.59 -4.87
CA ALA A 217 0.07 19.67 -6.33
C ALA A 217 1.52 19.85 -6.76
N ALA A 218 2.18 18.75 -7.14
CA ALA A 218 3.46 18.77 -7.83
C ALA A 218 3.26 19.17 -9.29
#